data_AF-A0AAF3EG11-F1
#
_entry.id   AF-A0AAF3EG11-F1
#
_cell.length_a   1.000
_cell.length_b   1.000
_cell.length_c   1.000
_cell.angle_alpha   90.00
_cell.angle_beta   90.00
_cell.angle_gamma   90.00
#
_symmetry.space_group_name_H-M   'P 1'
#
loop_
_entity.id
_entity.type
_entity.pdbx_description
1 polymer ?
#
loop_
_entity_poly.entity_id
_entity_poly.type
_entity_poly.pdbx_seq_one_letter_code
_entity_poly.pdbx_strand_id
1 'polypeptide(L)'
;MDSTKVKKRKTPQNRVEETGPSKVIEVKSRKRSREQGEPIKKKKKRVVDRFEELDAVEKKEMNQEIAQFEGRKRKQKNFERARQTFERIQDNRQAEREQKFDERKKKGEAIQRYQEGKKKMLNALKKTNRKGQPNLNAQVSVLLEKIQKQMDK
;
A
#
# COMPACT_ATOMS: atom_id res chain seq x y z
N MET A 1 24.18 19.42 16.22
CA MET A 1 25.14 18.30 16.09
C MET A 1 24.38 17.03 16.43
N ASP A 2 23.62 16.47 15.48
CA ASP A 2 22.85 15.24 15.70
C ASP A 2 23.14 14.25 14.57
N SER A 3 23.96 13.25 14.87
CA SER A 3 24.37 12.19 13.95
C SER A 3 23.39 11.02 14.01
N THR A 4 22.44 10.97 13.07
CA THR A 4 21.55 9.81 12.93
C THR A 4 22.28 8.69 12.18
N LYS A 5 22.60 7.61 12.90
CA LYS A 5 23.16 6.36 12.34
C LYS A 5 22.16 5.73 11.35
N VAL A 6 22.48 5.78 10.06
CA VAL A 6 21.77 5.03 9.02
C VAL A 6 22.20 3.55 9.08
N LYS A 7 21.27 2.69 9.47
CA LYS A 7 21.46 1.23 9.55
C LYS A 7 21.38 0.65 8.13
N LYS A 8 22.54 0.35 7.52
CA LYS A 8 22.65 -0.33 6.21
C LYS A 8 21.95 -1.69 6.27
N ARG A 9 20.93 -1.90 5.44
CA ARG A 9 20.30 -3.22 5.25
C ARG A 9 21.17 -4.04 4.29
N LYS A 10 21.48 -5.26 4.73
CA LYS A 10 22.26 -6.29 4.03
C LYS A 10 21.36 -6.93 2.97
N THR A 11 21.80 -6.95 1.72
CA THR A 11 21.18 -7.71 0.61
C THR A 11 21.41 -9.21 0.81
N PRO A 12 20.42 -10.08 0.58
CA PRO A 12 20.68 -11.49 0.42
C PRO A 12 21.02 -11.79 -1.04
N GLN A 13 22.29 -12.07 -1.30
CA GLN A 13 22.69 -12.91 -2.43
C GLN A 13 22.52 -14.37 -2.00
N ASN A 14 21.76 -15.14 -2.78
CA ASN A 14 21.96 -16.56 -3.10
C ASN A 14 20.66 -17.17 -3.61
N ARG A 15 20.55 -17.32 -4.94
CA ARG A 15 19.69 -18.32 -5.56
C ARG A 15 20.55 -19.08 -6.55
N VAL A 16 21.17 -20.14 -6.07
CA VAL A 16 21.73 -21.20 -6.90
C VAL A 16 20.52 -22.03 -7.31
N GLU A 17 20.10 -21.93 -8.56
CA GLU A 17 19.20 -22.93 -9.13
C GLU A 17 20.05 -23.92 -9.92
N GLU A 18 19.97 -25.15 -9.44
CA GLU A 18 20.67 -26.32 -9.89
C GLU A 18 20.31 -26.66 -11.34
N THR A 19 21.36 -26.91 -12.13
CA THR A 19 21.28 -27.54 -13.44
C THR A 19 20.62 -28.93 -13.30
N GLY A 20 19.41 -29.07 -13.82
CA GLY A 20 18.73 -30.37 -13.89
C GLY A 20 19.45 -31.36 -14.82
N PRO A 21 19.35 -32.68 -14.57
CA PRO A 21 20.13 -33.68 -15.29
C PRO A 21 19.69 -33.88 -16.74
N SER A 22 20.69 -33.95 -17.61
CA SER A 22 20.63 -34.32 -19.02
C SER A 22 19.77 -35.57 -19.25
N LYS A 23 18.74 -35.44 -20.09
CA LYS A 23 18.00 -36.61 -20.61
C LYS A 23 18.95 -37.45 -21.47
N VAL A 24 19.30 -38.62 -20.96
CA VAL A 24 19.96 -39.69 -21.71
C VAL A 24 19.07 -40.05 -22.90
N ILE A 25 19.57 -39.83 -24.11
CA ILE A 25 18.91 -40.24 -25.35
C ILE A 25 19.20 -41.74 -25.52
N GLU A 26 18.20 -42.57 -25.24
CA GLU A 26 18.25 -44.00 -25.56
C GLU A 26 18.15 -44.18 -27.08
N VAL A 27 19.26 -44.49 -27.73
CA VAL A 27 19.32 -44.79 -29.16
C VAL A 27 18.77 -46.21 -29.38
N LYS A 28 17.46 -46.32 -29.64
CA LYS A 28 16.85 -47.57 -30.12
C LYS A 28 17.17 -47.75 -31.61
N SER A 29 18.03 -48.74 -31.87
CA SER A 29 18.35 -49.25 -33.20
C SER A 29 17.11 -49.78 -33.91
N ARG A 30 16.57 -49.00 -34.86
CA ARG A 30 15.50 -49.45 -35.76
C ARG A 30 16.10 -50.27 -36.91
N LYS A 31 15.89 -51.58 -36.84
CA LYS A 31 16.03 -52.52 -37.96
C LYS A 31 15.28 -51.99 -39.19
N ARG A 32 15.99 -51.93 -40.32
CA ARG A 32 15.41 -51.74 -41.66
C ARG A 32 14.61 -52.99 -42.01
N SER A 33 13.30 -52.86 -42.16
CA SER A 33 12.50 -53.78 -42.97
C SER A 33 11.87 -52.97 -44.09
N ARG A 34 12.05 -53.53 -45.29
CA ARG A 34 11.70 -53.04 -46.61
C ARG A 34 10.42 -53.76 -46.99
N GLU A 35 9.32 -53.05 -47.23
CA GLU A 35 8.13 -53.58 -47.89
C GLU A 35 7.31 -52.37 -48.38
N GLN A 36 7.39 -52.04 -49.68
CA GLN A 36 6.43 -52.43 -50.73
C GLN A 36 5.11 -51.64 -50.70
N GLY A 37 4.91 -50.79 -51.72
CA GLY A 37 3.61 -50.37 -52.26
C GLY A 37 2.78 -49.35 -51.47
N GLU A 38 2.78 -48.08 -51.90
CA GLU A 38 1.72 -47.13 -51.51
C GLU A 38 0.48 -47.28 -52.42
N PRO A 39 -0.72 -47.59 -51.90
CA PRO A 39 -1.94 -47.53 -52.70
C PRO A 39 -2.49 -46.09 -52.76
N ILE A 40 -2.87 -45.69 -53.98
CA ILE A 40 -3.38 -44.38 -54.44
C ILE A 40 -4.68 -43.91 -53.74
N LYS A 41 -5.18 -44.61 -52.70
CA LYS A 41 -6.41 -44.26 -51.96
C LYS A 41 -6.22 -43.16 -50.90
N LYS A 42 -4.98 -42.70 -50.61
CA LYS A 42 -4.70 -41.70 -49.56
C LYS A 42 -4.98 -40.24 -49.95
N LYS A 43 -5.21 -39.93 -51.23
CA LYS A 43 -5.39 -38.53 -51.68
C LYS A 43 -6.79 -37.95 -51.41
N LYS A 44 -7.85 -38.77 -51.30
CA LYS A 44 -9.21 -38.29 -50.96
C LYS A 44 -9.46 -38.11 -49.46
N LYS A 45 -8.78 -38.85 -48.57
CA LYS A 45 -8.88 -38.68 -47.11
C LYS A 45 -8.26 -37.36 -46.62
N ARG A 46 -7.10 -36.99 -47.17
CA ARG A 46 -6.38 -35.77 -46.81
C ARG A 46 -7.14 -34.46 -47.05
N VAL A 47 -8.12 -34.44 -47.95
CA VAL A 47 -8.90 -33.22 -48.22
C VAL A 47 -10.00 -33.02 -47.18
N VAL A 48 -10.60 -34.11 -46.69
CA VAL A 48 -11.60 -34.09 -45.62
C VAL A 48 -10.95 -33.76 -44.28
N ASP A 49 -9.80 -34.38 -43.98
CA ASP A 49 -9.02 -34.11 -42.76
C ASP A 49 -8.53 -32.65 -42.70
N ARG A 50 -8.23 -32.02 -43.85
CA ARG A 50 -7.77 -30.63 -43.94
C ARG A 50 -8.90 -29.61 -43.81
N PHE A 51 -10.12 -29.96 -44.22
CA PHE A 51 -11.29 -29.10 -44.07
C PHE A 51 -11.76 -29.07 -42.60
N GLU A 52 -11.73 -30.23 -41.92
CA GLU A 52 -12.00 -30.32 -40.48
C GLU A 52 -10.92 -29.64 -39.62
N GLU A 53 -9.65 -29.67 -40.05
CA GLU A 53 -8.57 -28.90 -39.40
C GLU A 53 -8.75 -27.39 -39.53
N LEU A 54 -9.23 -26.88 -40.68
CA LEU A 54 -9.48 -25.45 -40.88
C LEU A 54 -10.64 -24.96 -39.99
N ASP A 55 -11.74 -25.72 -39.91
CA ASP A 55 -12.85 -25.43 -38.99
C ASP A 55 -12.42 -25.46 -37.52
N ALA A 56 -11.49 -26.35 -37.15
CA ALA A 56 -10.96 -26.44 -35.80
C ALA A 56 -9.99 -25.29 -35.46
N VAL A 57 -9.23 -24.78 -36.44
CA VAL A 57 -8.37 -23.61 -36.28
C VAL A 57 -9.22 -22.35 -36.14
N GLU A 58 -10.23 -22.17 -36.98
CA GLU A 58 -11.14 -21.01 -36.92
C GLU A 58 -11.93 -20.96 -35.61
N LYS A 59 -12.38 -22.12 -35.09
CA LYS A 59 -12.99 -22.23 -33.75
C LYS A 59 -12.01 -21.93 -32.61
N LYS A 60 -10.72 -22.26 -32.76
CA LYS A 60 -9.69 -21.93 -31.76
C LYS A 60 -9.37 -20.44 -31.77
N GLU A 61 -9.31 -19.82 -32.94
CA GLU A 61 -9.07 -18.39 -33.10
C GLU A 61 -10.24 -17.57 -32.52
N MET A 62 -11.49 -17.92 -32.84
CA MET A 62 -12.67 -17.27 -32.23
C MET A 62 -12.68 -17.41 -30.70
N ASN A 63 -12.33 -18.58 -30.15
CA ASN A 63 -12.25 -18.77 -28.71
C ASN A 63 -11.12 -17.96 -28.05
N GLN A 64 -9.98 -17.79 -28.74
CA GLN A 64 -8.92 -16.91 -28.27
C GLN A 64 -9.35 -15.44 -28.28
N GLU A 65 -10.07 -14.98 -29.30
CA GLU A 65 -10.60 -13.61 -29.35
C GLU A 65 -11.62 -13.34 -28.23
N ILE A 66 -12.54 -14.28 -27.97
CA ILE A 66 -13.49 -14.19 -26.86
C ILE A 66 -12.76 -14.12 -25.52
N ALA A 67 -11.75 -14.99 -25.30
CA ALA A 67 -10.94 -14.98 -24.07
C ALA A 67 -10.17 -13.66 -23.90
N GLN A 68 -9.63 -13.10 -24.98
CA GLN A 68 -8.96 -11.79 -24.95
C GLN A 68 -9.94 -10.66 -24.63
N PHE A 69 -11.13 -10.67 -25.24
CA PHE A 69 -12.17 -9.66 -25.01
C PHE A 69 -12.71 -9.71 -23.58
N GLU A 70 -12.97 -10.90 -23.04
CA GLU A 70 -13.32 -11.07 -21.62
C GLU A 70 -12.20 -10.60 -20.70
N GLY A 71 -10.95 -10.90 -21.03
CA GLY A 71 -9.77 -10.41 -20.30
C GLY A 71 -9.71 -8.87 -20.29
N ARG A 72 -9.99 -8.21 -21.41
CA ARG A 72 -10.05 -6.74 -21.50
C ARG A 72 -11.20 -6.16 -20.67
N LYS A 73 -12.41 -6.74 -20.73
CA LYS A 73 -13.56 -6.34 -19.90
C LYS A 73 -13.27 -6.48 -18.40
N ARG A 74 -12.66 -7.59 -17.98
CA ARG A 74 -12.26 -7.82 -16.58
C ARG A 74 -11.22 -6.78 -16.13
N LYS A 75 -10.25 -6.45 -16.97
CA LYS A 75 -9.24 -5.40 -16.70
C LYS A 75 -9.87 -4.02 -16.53
N GLN A 76 -10.82 -3.63 -17.39
CA GLN A 76 -11.55 -2.36 -17.27
C GLN A 76 -12.33 -2.28 -15.94
N LYS A 77 -13.09 -3.34 -15.59
CA LYS A 77 -13.80 -3.42 -14.30
C LYS A 77 -12.86 -3.37 -13.09
N ASN A 78 -11.68 -3.99 -13.19
CA ASN A 78 -10.67 -3.93 -12.14
C ASN A 78 -10.07 -2.53 -12.00
N PHE A 79 -9.85 -1.83 -13.12
CA PHE A 79 -9.37 -0.45 -13.11
C PHE A 79 -10.38 0.50 -12.46
N GLU A 80 -11.66 0.39 -12.80
CA GLU A 80 -12.74 1.17 -12.17
C GLU A 80 -12.83 0.92 -10.66
N ARG A 81 -12.75 -0.35 -10.25
CA ARG A 81 -12.69 -0.71 -8.83
C ARG A 81 -11.46 -0.11 -8.13
N ALA A 82 -10.29 -0.21 -8.74
CA ALA A 82 -9.06 0.36 -8.21
C ALA A 82 -9.16 1.88 -8.05
N ARG A 83 -9.73 2.57 -9.04
CA ARG A 83 -9.98 4.01 -8.98
C ARG A 83 -10.92 4.38 -7.83
N GLN A 84 -12.06 3.70 -7.70
CA GLN A 84 -13.00 3.93 -6.61
C GLN A 84 -12.35 3.69 -5.24
N THR A 85 -11.52 2.64 -5.09
CA THR A 85 -10.81 2.40 -3.83
C THR A 85 -9.77 3.46 -3.54
N PHE A 86 -9.08 3.98 -4.57
CA PHE A 86 -8.11 5.04 -4.40
C PHE A 86 -8.76 6.34 -3.94
N GLU A 87 -9.87 6.74 -4.56
CA GLU A 87 -10.65 7.91 -4.18
C GLU A 87 -11.11 7.81 -2.72
N ARG A 88 -11.69 6.66 -2.31
CA ARG A 88 -12.08 6.41 -0.91
C ARG A 88 -10.90 6.51 0.07
N ILE A 89 -9.73 5.99 -0.30
CA ILE A 89 -8.53 6.07 0.54
C ILE A 89 -8.06 7.52 0.67
N GLN A 90 -8.13 8.31 -0.41
CA GLN A 90 -7.77 9.73 -0.36
C GLN A 90 -8.70 10.51 0.56
N ASP A 91 -10.01 10.30 0.43
CA ASP A 91 -11.01 10.98 1.26
C ASP A 91 -10.83 10.63 2.74
N ASN A 92 -10.66 9.34 3.06
CA ASN A 92 -10.39 8.89 4.43
C ASN A 92 -9.09 9.51 4.98
N ARG A 93 -8.04 9.61 4.16
CA ARG A 93 -6.79 10.27 4.56
C ARG A 93 -6.94 11.77 4.77
N GLN A 94 -7.83 12.44 4.04
CA GLN A 94 -8.12 13.86 4.26
C GLN A 94 -8.90 14.04 5.57
N ALA A 95 -9.96 13.28 5.77
CA ALA A 95 -10.74 13.29 7.01
C ALA A 95 -9.88 12.99 8.25
N GLU A 96 -9.01 11.98 8.19
CA GLU A 96 -8.07 11.69 9.28
C GLU A 96 -7.09 12.84 9.54
N ARG A 97 -6.63 13.53 8.50
CA ARG A 97 -5.71 14.67 8.65
C ARG A 97 -6.40 15.84 9.34
N GLU A 98 -7.63 16.13 8.95
CA GLU A 98 -8.46 17.18 9.57
C GLU A 98 -8.73 16.87 11.03
N GLN A 99 -9.17 15.65 11.35
CA GLN A 99 -9.38 15.22 12.73
C GLN A 99 -8.10 15.34 13.59
N LYS A 100 -6.96 14.85 13.06
CA LYS A 100 -5.67 14.97 13.75
C LYS A 100 -5.23 16.42 13.92
N PHE A 101 -5.53 17.28 12.95
CA PHE A 101 -5.23 18.71 13.03
C PHE A 101 -6.06 19.38 14.13
N ASP A 102 -7.36 19.12 14.17
CA ASP A 102 -8.26 19.67 15.19
C ASP A 102 -7.91 19.18 16.60
N GLU A 103 -7.58 17.91 16.76
CA GLU A 103 -7.10 17.39 18.03
C GLU A 103 -5.80 18.06 18.49
N ARG A 104 -4.84 18.24 17.57
CA ARG A 104 -3.58 18.95 17.86
C ARG A 104 -3.84 20.39 18.23
N LYS A 105 -4.77 21.06 17.55
CA LYS A 105 -5.16 22.44 17.83
C LYS A 105 -5.78 22.55 19.22
N LYS A 106 -6.77 21.71 19.56
CA LYS A 106 -7.38 21.65 20.90
C LYS A 106 -6.37 21.38 22.00
N LYS A 107 -5.47 20.40 21.80
CA LYS A 107 -4.38 20.10 22.75
C LYS A 107 -3.42 21.29 22.90
N GLY A 108 -3.06 21.93 21.78
CA GLY A 108 -2.21 23.12 21.76
C GLY A 108 -2.83 24.30 22.52
N GLU A 109 -4.10 24.60 22.27
CA GLU A 109 -4.85 25.65 22.96
C GLU A 109 -4.94 25.40 24.47
N ALA A 110 -5.21 24.17 24.89
CA ALA A 110 -5.24 23.82 26.32
C ALA A 110 -3.87 24.03 26.99
N ILE A 111 -2.78 23.61 26.33
CA ILE A 111 -1.41 23.81 26.82
C ILE A 111 -1.07 25.31 26.87
N GLN A 112 -1.41 26.07 25.84
CA GLN A 112 -1.16 27.52 25.79
C GLN A 112 -1.90 28.24 26.93
N ARG A 113 -3.20 27.97 27.12
CA ARG A 113 -3.98 28.55 28.23
C ARG A 113 -3.36 28.23 29.59
N TYR A 114 -2.90 26.98 29.78
CA TYR A 114 -2.20 26.60 31.01
C TYR A 114 -0.88 27.36 31.19
N GLN A 115 -0.05 27.45 30.14
CA GLN A 115 1.22 28.16 30.19
C GLN A 115 1.05 29.66 30.45
N GLU A 116 0.07 30.30 29.82
CA GLU A 116 -0.27 31.69 30.04
C GLU A 116 -0.72 31.95 31.48
N GLY A 117 -1.62 31.11 32.01
CA GLY A 117 -2.05 31.18 33.40
C GLY A 117 -0.89 30.98 34.37
N LYS A 118 -0.04 29.99 34.12
CA LYS A 118 1.18 29.72 34.90
C LYS A 118 2.13 30.92 34.88
N LYS A 119 2.34 31.55 33.73
CA LYS A 119 3.20 32.73 33.59
C LYS A 119 2.63 33.94 34.34
N LYS A 120 1.33 34.21 34.22
CA LYS A 120 0.63 35.27 34.96
C LYS A 120 0.77 35.10 36.48
N MET A 121 0.48 33.89 36.96
CA MET A 121 0.62 33.53 38.36
C MET A 121 2.06 33.67 38.86
N LEU A 122 3.04 33.15 38.10
CA LEU A 122 4.45 33.26 38.46
C LEU A 122 4.90 34.73 38.55
N ASN A 123 4.46 35.56 37.60
CA ASN A 123 4.77 36.99 37.61
C ASN A 123 4.17 37.68 38.84
N ALA A 124 2.93 37.37 39.22
CA ALA A 124 2.31 37.92 40.42
C ALA A 124 3.04 37.50 41.70
N LEU A 125 3.43 36.23 41.82
CA LEU A 125 4.18 35.72 42.99
C LEU A 125 5.60 36.31 43.09
N LYS A 126 6.23 36.62 41.94
CA LYS A 126 7.54 37.28 41.89
C LYS A 126 7.49 38.77 42.18
N LYS A 127 6.31 39.41 42.21
CA LYS A 127 6.21 40.85 42.49
C LYS A 127 6.71 41.13 43.90
N THR A 128 7.68 42.02 43.99
CA THR A 128 8.20 42.57 45.24
C THR A 128 7.84 44.05 45.36
N ASN A 129 7.84 44.57 46.58
CA ASN A 129 7.71 46.00 46.84
C ASN A 129 9.06 46.73 46.64
N ARG A 130 9.07 48.06 46.75
CA ARG A 130 10.31 48.86 46.62
C ARG A 130 11.41 48.45 47.61
N LYS A 131 11.06 47.83 48.73
CA LYS A 131 11.98 47.32 49.75
C LYS A 131 12.43 45.87 49.48
N GLY A 132 12.07 45.29 48.34
CA GLY A 132 12.44 43.93 47.95
C GLY A 132 11.62 42.82 48.62
N GLN A 133 10.66 43.15 49.49
CA GLN A 133 9.82 42.15 50.15
C GLN A 133 8.71 41.66 49.22
N PRO A 134 8.22 40.43 49.39
CA PRO A 134 7.12 39.90 48.60
C PRO A 134 5.85 40.76 48.74
N ASN A 135 5.16 41.03 47.63
CA ASN A 135 3.92 41.81 47.65
C ASN A 135 2.73 40.93 48.04
N LEU A 136 2.24 41.08 49.29
CA LEU A 136 1.13 40.30 49.84
C LEU A 136 -0.14 40.40 48.96
N ASN A 137 -0.51 41.60 48.52
CA ASN A 137 -1.73 41.80 47.72
C ASN A 137 -1.68 41.00 46.39
N ALA A 138 -0.50 40.93 45.76
CA ALA A 138 -0.31 40.13 44.55
C ALA A 138 -0.36 38.61 44.80
N GLN A 139 0.02 38.16 45.99
CA GLN A 139 -0.12 36.75 46.37
C GLN A 139 -1.57 36.40 46.71
N VAL A 140 -2.28 37.29 47.41
CA VAL A 140 -3.70 37.13 47.73
C VAL A 140 -4.53 37.05 46.44
N SER A 141 -4.24 37.88 45.43
CA SER A 141 -4.98 37.79 44.15
C SER A 141 -4.82 36.43 43.47
N VAL A 142 -3.62 35.82 43.52
CA VAL A 142 -3.38 34.48 42.99
C VAL A 142 -4.17 33.42 43.78
N LEU A 143 -4.26 33.57 45.11
CA LEU A 143 -5.01 32.64 45.95
C LEU A 143 -6.50 32.71 45.65
N LEU A 144 -7.06 33.91 45.54
CA LEU A 144 -8.46 34.12 45.17
C LEU A 144 -8.78 33.54 43.80
N GLU A 145 -7.91 33.75 42.79
CA GLU A 145 -8.07 33.14 41.46
C GLU A 145 -8.09 31.61 41.52
N LYS A 146 -7.27 30.99 42.38
CA LYS A 146 -7.27 29.54 42.58
C LYS A 146 -8.55 29.03 43.23
N ILE A 147 -9.05 29.72 44.26
CA ILE A 147 -10.30 29.37 44.94
C ILE A 147 -11.46 29.47 43.94
N GLN A 148 -11.55 30.56 43.17
CA GLN A 148 -12.60 30.73 42.16
C GLN A 148 -12.57 29.59 41.13
N LYS A 149 -11.39 29.24 40.59
CA LYS A 149 -11.24 28.11 39.65
C LYS A 149 -11.58 26.75 40.26
N GLN A 150 -11.51 26.60 41.58
CA GLN A 150 -11.95 25.39 42.26
C GLN A 150 -13.48 25.36 42.44
N MET A 151 -14.11 26.52 42.62
CA MET A 151 -15.58 26.63 42.70
C MET A 151 -16.26 26.48 41.34
N ASP A 152 -15.63 26.95 40.26
CA ASP A 152 -16.17 26.89 38.89
C ASP A 152 -15.97 25.51 38.21
N LYS A 153 -15.30 24.58 38.89
CA LYS A 153 -15.01 23.22 38.41
C LYS A 153 -16.05 22.22 38.87
#